data_AF-A0A920LTX0-F1
#
_entry.id   AF-A0A920LTX0-F1
#
_cell.length_a   1.000
_cell.length_b   1.000
_cell.length_c   1.000
_cell.angle_alpha   90.00
_cell.angle_beta   90.00
_cell.angle_gamma   90.00
#
_symmetry.space_group_name_H-M   'P 1'
#
loop_
_entity.id
_entity.type
_entity.pdbx_description
1 polymer ?
#
loop_
_entity_poly.entity_id
_entity_poly.type
_entity_poly.pdbx_seq_one_letter_code
_entity_poly.pdbx_strand_id
1 'polypeptide(L)'
;MQAAINAIRSFLLLEILQGLALTLKYFFKPKVTLNYPFEKGFLSPRFRGEHALRRYANGEERCIACKLCEAVCPAQAITIEAEPREDGSRRTTRYDIDMTKCIYCGFCQEACPVDAIVEGPNFEFATETREELFYDKEKLLANGDRWEGEIARNLALDAKWR
;
A
#
# COMPACT_ATOMS: atom_id res chain seq x y z
N MET A 1 -14.97 -56.68 16.53
CA MET A 1 -15.57 -56.06 15.33
C MET A 1 -14.75 -54.89 14.80
N GLN A 2 -14.34 -53.94 15.66
CA GLN A 2 -13.56 -52.75 15.24
C GLN A 2 -12.20 -53.06 14.58
N ALA A 3 -11.46 -54.05 15.08
CA ALA A 3 -10.15 -54.42 14.53
C ALA A 3 -10.22 -54.97 13.09
N ALA A 4 -11.26 -55.74 12.76
CA ALA A 4 -11.46 -56.27 11.41
C ALA A 4 -11.82 -55.17 10.40
N ILE A 5 -12.64 -54.20 10.80
CA ILE A 5 -13.00 -53.04 9.98
C ILE A 5 -11.76 -52.18 9.69
N ASN A 6 -10.90 -51.96 10.68
CA ASN A 6 -9.67 -51.18 10.51
C ASN A 6 -8.65 -51.89 9.61
N ALA A 7 -8.56 -53.22 9.69
CA ALA A 7 -7.72 -54.02 8.80
C ALA A 7 -8.20 -53.97 7.34
N ILE A 8 -9.53 -54.03 7.11
CA ILE A 8 -10.14 -53.92 5.78
C ILE A 8 -9.91 -52.53 5.18
N ARG A 9 -10.11 -51.46 5.98
CA ARG A 9 -9.84 -50.08 5.52
C ARG A 9 -8.37 -49.86 5.17
N SER A 10 -7.46 -50.45 5.94
CA SER A 10 -6.02 -50.35 5.70
C SER A 10 -5.57 -51.16 4.49
N PHE A 11 -6.11 -52.36 4.29
CA PHE A 11 -5.77 -53.22 3.14
C PHE A 11 -6.35 -52.69 1.81
N LEU A 12 -7.58 -52.16 1.83
CA LEU A 12 -8.24 -51.57 0.66
C LEU A 12 -7.94 -50.07 0.46
N LEU A 13 -7.10 -49.47 1.32
CA LEU A 13 -6.68 -48.07 1.24
C LEU A 13 -7.85 -47.09 1.07
N LEU A 14 -8.99 -47.37 1.71
CA LEU A 14 -10.23 -46.61 1.50
C LEU A 14 -10.08 -45.12 1.86
N GLU A 15 -9.22 -44.81 2.84
CA GLU A 15 -8.89 -43.45 3.23
C GLU A 15 -8.12 -42.70 2.11
N ILE A 16 -7.26 -43.40 1.35
CA ILE A 16 -6.54 -42.83 0.20
C ILE A 16 -7.51 -42.56 -0.95
N LEU A 17 -8.43 -43.50 -1.23
CA LEU A 17 -9.45 -43.32 -2.25
C LEU A 17 -10.38 -42.15 -1.93
N GLN A 18 -10.76 -41.98 -0.66
CA GLN A 18 -11.55 -40.83 -0.22
C GLN A 18 -10.79 -39.50 -0.42
N GLY A 19 -9.48 -39.47 -0.13
CA GLY A 19 -8.63 -38.31 -0.42
C GLY A 19 -8.52 -38.01 -1.92
N LEU A 20 -8.32 -39.04 -2.75
CA LEU A 20 -8.26 -38.90 -4.21
C LEU A 20 -9.59 -38.41 -4.81
N ALA A 21 -10.73 -38.88 -4.29
CA ALA A 21 -12.05 -38.41 -4.72
C ALA A 21 -12.25 -36.93 -4.42
N LEU A 22 -11.76 -36.45 -3.27
CA LEU A 22 -11.77 -35.02 -2.93
C LEU A 22 -10.88 -34.22 -3.89
N THR A 23 -9.67 -34.70 -4.15
CA THR A 23 -8.74 -34.07 -5.12
C THR A 23 -9.36 -33.99 -6.52
N LEU A 24 -9.98 -35.07 -6.99
CA LEU A 24 -10.65 -35.12 -8.29
C LEU A 24 -11.81 -34.12 -8.37
N LYS A 25 -12.58 -33.95 -7.27
CA LYS A 25 -13.63 -32.93 -7.20
C LYS A 25 -13.09 -31.51 -7.39
N TYR A 26 -11.96 -31.17 -6.76
CA TYR A 26 -11.34 -29.85 -6.94
C TYR A 26 -10.61 -29.70 -8.29
N PHE A 27 -10.17 -30.81 -8.89
CA PHE A 27 -9.59 -30.80 -10.24
C PHE A 27 -10.57 -30.24 -11.26
N PHE A 28 -11.84 -30.66 -11.22
CA PHE A 28 -12.90 -30.19 -12.12
C PHE A 28 -13.59 -28.89 -11.70
N LYS A 29 -13.30 -28.34 -10.51
CA LYS A 29 -13.81 -27.01 -10.14
C LYS A 29 -13.12 -25.91 -10.95
N PRO A 30 -13.85 -24.82 -11.29
CA PRO A 30 -13.26 -23.65 -11.94
C PRO A 30 -12.15 -23.07 -11.06
N LYS A 31 -11.09 -22.57 -11.71
CA LYS A 31 -9.92 -22.02 -11.01
C LYS A 31 -10.20 -20.58 -10.58
N VAL A 32 -9.72 -20.23 -9.39
CA VAL A 32 -9.83 -18.88 -8.81
C VAL A 32 -8.69 -17.95 -9.26
N THR A 33 -7.84 -18.42 -10.19
CA THR A 33 -6.66 -17.70 -10.66
C THR A 33 -7.07 -16.48 -11.48
N LEU A 34 -6.61 -15.30 -11.06
CA LEU A 34 -6.71 -14.07 -11.85
C LEU A 34 -5.60 -14.04 -12.90
N ASN A 35 -5.90 -13.52 -14.09
CA ASN A 35 -4.90 -13.37 -15.15
C ASN A 35 -4.12 -12.06 -15.01
N TYR A 36 -3.23 -11.98 -14.02
CA TYR A 36 -2.31 -10.84 -13.88
C TYR A 36 -1.30 -10.84 -15.04
N PRO A 37 -1.03 -9.71 -15.72
CA PRO A 37 -1.35 -8.32 -15.35
C PRO A 37 -2.64 -7.72 -15.97
N PHE A 38 -3.38 -8.49 -16.77
CA PHE A 38 -4.57 -8.01 -17.49
C PHE A 38 -5.79 -7.83 -16.58
N GLU A 39 -5.90 -8.69 -15.58
CA GLU A 39 -6.91 -8.63 -14.52
C GLU A 39 -6.21 -8.44 -13.17
N LYS A 40 -6.65 -7.45 -12.39
CA LYS A 40 -6.11 -7.14 -11.06
C LYS A 40 -7.15 -7.43 -9.98
N GLY A 41 -6.67 -7.74 -8.78
CA GLY A 41 -7.54 -7.92 -7.62
C GLY A 41 -8.25 -6.63 -7.23
N PHE A 42 -9.42 -6.76 -6.58
CA PHE A 42 -10.13 -5.61 -6.03
C PHE A 42 -9.33 -4.99 -4.88
N LEU A 43 -9.14 -3.66 -4.94
CA LEU A 43 -8.54 -2.88 -3.87
C LEU A 43 -9.58 -1.94 -3.25
N SER A 44 -9.53 -1.82 -1.92
CA SER A 44 -10.39 -0.87 -1.22
C SER A 44 -9.85 0.56 -1.35
N PRO A 45 -10.69 1.60 -1.23
CA PRO A 45 -10.24 3.00 -1.23
C PRO A 45 -9.25 3.35 -0.11
N ARG A 46 -9.16 2.51 0.94
CA ARG A 46 -8.25 2.64 2.08
C ARG A 46 -6.93 1.89 1.91
N PHE A 47 -6.67 1.38 0.71
CA PHE A 47 -5.43 0.70 0.40
C PHE A 47 -4.24 1.65 0.61
N ARG A 48 -3.13 1.09 1.10
CA ARG A 48 -1.90 1.80 1.43
C ARG A 48 -0.79 1.37 0.48
N GLY A 49 -0.33 2.29 -0.36
CA GLY A 49 0.69 2.04 -1.38
C GLY A 49 1.78 3.11 -1.40
N GLU A 50 2.18 3.48 -2.62
CA GLU A 50 3.22 4.46 -2.88
C GLU A 50 2.86 5.84 -2.31
N HIS A 51 3.81 6.48 -1.64
CA HIS A 51 3.58 7.78 -1.03
C HIS A 51 3.52 8.89 -2.09
N ALA A 52 2.68 9.89 -1.83
CA ALA A 52 2.50 11.04 -2.70
C ALA A 52 2.31 12.32 -1.89
N LEU A 53 3.01 13.39 -2.30
CA LEU A 53 2.77 14.73 -1.80
C LEU A 53 1.77 15.46 -2.69
N ARG A 54 0.70 15.95 -2.09
CA ARG A 54 -0.41 16.60 -2.80
C ARG A 54 -0.28 18.11 -2.83
N ARG A 55 -0.96 18.69 -3.81
CA ARG A 55 -1.12 20.13 -3.98
C ARG A 55 -2.55 20.57 -3.65
N TYR A 56 -2.72 21.84 -3.36
CA TYR A 56 -4.02 22.51 -3.35
C TYR A 56 -4.52 22.70 -4.79
N ALA A 57 -5.80 23.03 -4.94
CA ALA A 57 -6.41 23.27 -6.25
C ALA A 57 -5.79 24.46 -7.01
N ASN A 58 -5.10 25.37 -6.31
CA ASN A 58 -4.34 26.48 -6.89
C ASN A 58 -2.94 26.07 -7.39
N GLY A 59 -2.54 24.81 -7.24
CA GLY A 59 -1.21 24.30 -7.60
C GLY A 59 -0.13 24.44 -6.52
N GLU A 60 -0.44 25.09 -5.39
CA GLU A 60 0.50 25.24 -4.28
C GLU A 60 0.65 23.91 -3.49
N GLU A 61 1.84 23.60 -3.01
CA GLU A 61 2.04 22.41 -2.18
C GLU A 61 1.30 22.51 -0.84
N ARG A 62 0.67 21.41 -0.40
CA ARG A 62 -0.06 21.38 0.87
C ARG A 62 0.86 21.39 2.08
N CYS A 63 2.10 20.92 1.93
CA CYS A 63 3.01 20.74 3.06
C CYS A 63 3.39 22.08 3.70
N ILE A 64 3.15 22.22 5.00
CA ILE A 64 3.51 23.39 5.83
C ILE A 64 4.75 23.14 6.71
N ALA A 65 5.49 22.06 6.45
CA ALA A 65 6.69 21.67 7.20
C ALA A 65 6.49 21.61 8.73
N CYS A 66 5.37 21.03 9.17
CA CYS A 66 5.01 20.87 10.59
C CYS A 66 5.79 19.76 11.33
N LYS A 67 6.48 18.88 10.59
CA LYS A 67 7.28 17.75 11.11
C LYS A 67 6.52 16.69 11.93
N LEU A 68 5.19 16.73 11.96
CA LEU A 68 4.37 15.72 12.65
C LEU A 68 4.52 14.32 12.03
N CYS A 69 4.59 14.23 10.70
CA CYS A 69 4.79 12.96 10.00
C CYS A 69 6.17 12.33 10.27
N GLU A 70 7.20 13.15 10.45
CA GLU A 70 8.54 12.70 10.87
C GLU A 70 8.51 12.18 12.30
N ALA A 71 7.82 12.86 13.21
CA ALA A 71 7.70 12.46 14.61
C ALA A 71 6.89 11.17 14.82
N VAL A 72 5.81 10.97 14.06
CA VAL A 72 4.94 9.78 14.20
C VAL A 72 5.50 8.54 13.50
N CYS A 73 6.47 8.70 12.59
CA CYS A 73 6.97 7.60 11.78
C CYS A 73 7.64 6.53 12.66
N PRO A 74 7.07 5.31 12.79
CA PRO A 74 7.59 4.29 13.71
C PRO A 74 8.97 3.78 13.28
N ALA A 75 9.28 3.82 11.98
CA ALA A 75 10.55 3.39 11.41
C ALA A 75 11.54 4.54 11.15
N GLN A 76 11.17 5.78 11.49
CA GLN A 76 11.98 6.97 11.24
C GLN A 76 12.50 7.06 9.79
N ALA A 77 11.63 6.74 8.83
CA ALA A 77 11.96 6.70 7.41
C ALA A 77 11.93 8.08 6.72
N ILE A 78 11.31 9.07 7.37
CA ILE A 78 11.09 10.41 6.82
C ILE A 78 12.14 11.36 7.40
N THR A 79 12.74 12.21 6.57
CA THR A 79 13.60 13.31 7.01
C THR A 79 13.13 14.63 6.43
N ILE A 80 12.92 15.63 7.27
CA ILE A 80 12.34 16.91 6.87
C ILE A 80 13.22 18.08 7.30
N GLU A 81 13.55 18.95 6.35
CA GLU A 81 14.17 20.25 6.59
C GLU A 81 13.26 21.36 6.09
N ALA A 82 13.20 22.46 6.84
CA ALA A 82 12.22 23.52 6.64
C ALA A 82 12.90 24.88 6.69
N GLU A 83 12.68 25.68 5.64
CA GLU A 83 13.16 27.05 5.55
C GLU A 83 12.02 27.99 5.15
N PRO A 84 12.06 29.25 5.57
CA PRO A 84 11.14 30.26 5.07
C PRO A 84 11.43 30.55 3.59
N ARG A 85 10.38 30.51 2.76
CA ARG A 85 10.44 30.95 1.36
C ARG A 85 10.48 32.48 1.30
N GLU A 86 10.86 33.03 0.14
CA GLU A 86 10.84 34.48 -0.14
C GLU A 86 9.48 35.14 0.17
N ASP A 87 8.38 34.41 -0.03
CA ASP A 87 7.01 34.86 0.28
C ASP A 87 6.66 34.85 1.79
N GLY A 88 7.62 34.51 2.65
CA GLY A 88 7.43 34.37 4.11
C GLY A 88 6.70 33.09 4.55
N SER A 89 6.23 32.28 3.59
CA SER A 89 5.61 30.98 3.88
C SER A 89 6.65 29.93 4.29
N ARG A 90 6.32 29.10 5.27
CA ARG A 90 7.20 28.01 5.74
C ARG A 90 7.00 26.78 4.86
N ARG A 91 8.05 26.36 4.16
CA ARG A 91 8.03 25.22 3.23
C ARG A 91 9.18 24.27 3.49
N THR A 92 9.07 23.06 2.94
CA THR A 92 10.14 22.05 3.06
C THR A 92 11.19 22.28 1.99
N THR A 93 12.45 22.37 2.37
CA THR A 93 13.58 22.34 1.42
C THR A 93 13.92 20.91 1.07
N ARG A 94 13.94 20.06 2.10
CA ARG A 94 14.15 18.62 1.99
C ARG A 94 12.97 17.87 2.58
N TYR A 95 12.45 16.90 1.83
CA TYR A 95 11.40 15.99 2.30
C TYR A 95 11.66 14.65 1.65
N ASP A 96 12.42 13.82 2.34
CA ASP A 96 12.90 12.56 1.80
C ASP A 96 12.26 11.40 2.56
N ILE A 97 11.89 10.34 1.84
CA ILE A 97 11.35 9.11 2.40
C ILE A 97 12.17 7.93 1.89
N ASP A 98 12.75 7.19 2.82
CA ASP A 98 13.38 5.91 2.54
C ASP A 98 12.31 4.80 2.48
N MET A 99 11.92 4.40 1.26
CA MET A 99 10.92 3.35 1.06
C MET A 99 11.41 1.98 1.54
N THR A 100 12.72 1.78 1.73
CA THR A 100 13.27 0.54 2.29
C THR A 100 13.09 0.44 3.80
N LYS A 101 12.98 1.58 4.49
CA LYS A 101 12.64 1.65 5.93
C LYS A 101 11.15 1.77 6.16
N CYS A 102 10.42 2.38 5.23
CA CYS A 102 8.98 2.56 5.36
C CYS A 102 8.26 1.22 5.47
N ILE A 103 7.36 1.11 6.45
CA ILE A 103 6.55 -0.10 6.68
C ILE A 103 5.10 0.03 6.20
N TYR A 104 4.77 1.10 5.46
CA TYR A 104 3.45 1.36 4.87
C TYR A 104 2.28 1.27 5.88
N CYS A 105 2.50 1.87 7.06
CA CYS A 105 1.53 1.84 8.15
C CYS A 105 0.41 2.89 8.03
N GLY A 106 0.57 3.93 7.21
CA GLY A 106 -0.41 5.02 7.06
C GLY A 106 -0.44 6.08 8.15
N PHE A 107 0.39 6.00 9.20
CA PHE A 107 0.40 7.02 10.27
C PHE A 107 0.76 8.43 9.78
N CYS A 108 1.59 8.53 8.75
CA CYS A 108 1.93 9.82 8.14
C CYS A 108 0.69 10.49 7.50
N GLN A 109 -0.20 9.72 6.89
CA GLN A 109 -1.43 10.21 6.27
C GLN A 109 -2.46 10.67 7.32
N GLU A 110 -2.52 10.01 8.48
CA GLU A 110 -3.43 10.37 9.56
C GLU A 110 -2.91 11.53 10.41
N ALA A 111 -1.59 11.59 10.64
CA ALA A 111 -0.99 12.66 11.43
C ALA A 111 -0.89 14.00 10.68
N CYS A 112 -1.08 14.02 9.36
CA CYS A 112 -0.93 15.23 8.58
C CYS A 112 -2.16 16.16 8.77
N PRO A 113 -1.98 17.37 9.33
CA PRO A 113 -3.12 18.27 9.61
C PRO A 113 -3.75 18.90 8.35
N VAL A 114 -3.11 18.75 7.20
CA VAL A 114 -3.48 19.42 5.93
C VAL A 114 -3.60 18.45 4.75
N ASP A 115 -3.55 17.14 5.03
CA ASP A 115 -3.54 16.06 4.03
C ASP A 115 -2.47 16.26 2.94
N ALA A 116 -1.26 16.68 3.33
CA ALA A 116 -0.15 16.90 2.40
C ALA A 116 0.48 15.60 1.92
N ILE A 117 0.81 14.69 2.84
CA ILE A 117 1.34 13.36 2.52
C ILE A 117 0.20 12.36 2.60
N VAL A 118 0.07 11.53 1.58
CA VAL A 118 -0.92 10.46 1.53
C VAL A 118 -0.29 9.18 0.99
N GLU A 119 -0.81 8.04 1.40
CA GLU A 119 -0.48 6.78 0.74
C GLU A 119 -1.44 6.57 -0.42
N GLY A 120 -0.87 6.55 -1.63
CA GLY A 120 -1.59 6.41 -2.87
C GLY A 120 -1.99 4.97 -3.18
N PRO A 121 -2.74 4.78 -4.27
CA PRO A 121 -3.24 3.48 -4.71
C PRO A 121 -2.17 2.63 -5.42
N ASN A 122 -1.05 3.22 -5.82
CA ASN A 122 -0.03 2.52 -6.61
C ASN A 122 0.74 1.54 -5.73
N PHE A 123 0.89 0.31 -6.19
CA PHE A 123 1.69 -0.73 -5.52
C PHE A 123 2.73 -1.36 -6.44
N GLU A 124 2.72 -1.01 -7.73
CA GLU A 124 3.58 -1.60 -8.77
C GLU A 124 4.74 -0.64 -9.08
N PHE A 125 5.61 -0.42 -8.10
CA PHE A 125 6.78 0.46 -8.23
C PHE A 125 8.08 -0.28 -7.87
N ALA A 126 8.16 -1.57 -8.19
CA ALA A 126 9.40 -2.33 -8.03
C ALA A 126 10.51 -1.71 -8.91
N THR A 127 11.67 -1.49 -8.31
CA THR A 127 12.84 -0.88 -8.93
C THR A 127 13.97 -1.90 -9.06
N GLU A 128 14.93 -1.63 -9.95
CA GLU A 128 16.10 -2.48 -10.14
C GLU A 128 17.24 -2.13 -9.17
N THR A 129 17.31 -0.87 -8.76
CA THR A 129 18.34 -0.36 -7.85
C THR A 129 17.75 0.04 -6.50
N ARG A 130 18.60 0.07 -5.48
CA ARG A 130 18.23 0.50 -4.12
C ARG A 130 18.03 2.01 -4.07
N GLU A 131 18.84 2.74 -4.82
CA GLU A 131 18.89 4.18 -4.84
C GLU A 131 17.57 4.78 -5.32
N GLU A 132 16.89 4.11 -6.26
CA GLU A 132 15.56 4.50 -6.73
C GLU A 132 14.48 4.46 -5.63
N LEU A 133 14.68 3.70 -4.55
CA LEU A 133 13.76 3.61 -3.40
C LEU A 133 13.99 4.70 -2.34
N PHE A 134 15.03 5.52 -2.49
CA PHE A 134 15.18 6.74 -1.70
C PHE A 134 14.46 7.87 -2.43
N TYR A 135 13.25 8.16 -2.00
CA TYR A 135 12.43 9.17 -2.64
C TYR A 135 12.78 10.54 -2.10
N ASP A 136 13.02 11.47 -3.01
CA ASP A 136 13.14 12.90 -2.71
C ASP A 136 11.77 13.60 -2.78
N LYS A 137 11.76 14.88 -2.40
CA LYS A 137 10.56 15.71 -2.43
C LYS A 137 9.97 15.80 -3.85
N GLU A 138 10.81 15.91 -4.86
CA GLU A 138 10.39 16.08 -6.25
C GLU A 138 9.68 14.84 -6.77
N LYS A 139 10.21 13.65 -6.50
CA LYS A 139 9.59 12.37 -6.84
C LYS A 139 8.24 12.21 -6.14
N LEU A 140 8.14 12.56 -4.87
CA LEU A 140 6.89 12.49 -4.12
C LEU A 140 5.82 13.45 -4.66
N LEU A 141 6.22 14.66 -5.08
CA LEU A 141 5.32 15.61 -5.73
C LEU A 141 4.90 15.12 -7.13
N ALA A 142 5.84 14.57 -7.92
CA ALA A 142 5.54 13.99 -9.23
C ALA A 142 4.56 12.81 -9.13
N ASN A 143 4.69 11.99 -8.07
CA ASN A 143 3.73 10.93 -7.76
C ASN A 143 2.36 11.50 -7.42
N GLY A 144 2.29 12.59 -6.64
CA GLY A 144 1.06 13.32 -6.36
C GLY A 144 0.41 13.83 -7.64
N ASP A 145 1.17 14.54 -8.48
CA ASP A 145 0.66 15.11 -9.73
C ASP A 145 0.14 14.02 -10.68
N ARG A 146 0.78 12.84 -10.72
CA ARG A 146 0.33 11.69 -11.53
C ARG A 146 -0.96 11.05 -11.01
N TRP A 147 -1.12 10.93 -9.69
CA TRP A 147 -2.19 10.15 -9.06
C TRP A 147 -3.28 10.98 -8.39
N GLU A 148 -3.22 12.31 -8.44
CA GLU A 148 -4.13 13.21 -7.70
C GLU A 148 -5.61 12.94 -7.98
N GLY A 149 -5.99 12.64 -9.23
CA GLY A 149 -7.38 12.34 -9.56
C GLY A 149 -7.92 11.09 -8.86
N GLU A 150 -7.09 10.07 -8.71
CA GLU A 150 -7.43 8.81 -8.04
C GLU A 150 -7.40 8.98 -6.51
N ILE A 151 -6.36 9.63 -6.00
CA ILE A 151 -6.17 9.95 -4.58
C ILE A 151 -7.34 10.78 -4.07
N ALA A 152 -7.71 11.85 -4.77
CA ALA A 152 -8.81 12.72 -4.39
C ALA A 152 -10.14 11.96 -4.36
N ARG A 153 -10.37 11.04 -5.31
CA ARG A 153 -11.56 10.17 -5.33
C ARG A 153 -11.59 9.24 -4.11
N ASN A 154 -10.47 8.58 -3.79
CA ASN A 154 -10.41 7.66 -2.66
C ASN A 154 -10.62 8.38 -1.32
N LEU A 155 -10.04 9.57 -1.16
CA LEU A 155 -10.26 10.40 0.02
C LEU A 155 -11.71 10.88 0.13
N ALA A 156 -12.35 11.26 -0.99
CA ALA A 156 -13.76 11.63 -0.98
C ALA A 156 -14.68 10.46 -0.59
N LEU A 157 -14.35 9.24 -1.01
CA LEU A 157 -15.08 8.03 -0.61
C LEU A 157 -14.90 7.70 0.88
N ASP A 158 -13.74 7.99 1.45
CA ASP A 158 -13.42 7.70 2.85
C ASP A 158 -13.84 8.82 3.82
N ALA A 159 -14.01 10.06 3.35
CA ALA A 159 -14.24 11.26 4.17
C ALA A 159 -15.38 11.18 5.18
N LYS A 160 -16.38 10.31 4.96
CA LYS A 160 -17.49 10.13 5.91
C LYS A 160 -17.06 9.43 7.22
N TRP A 161 -15.99 8.65 7.17
CA TRP A 161 -15.58 7.72 8.24
C TRP A 161 -14.28 8.12 8.92
N ARG A 162 -13.72 9.25 8.51
CA ARG A 162 -12.42 9.78 8.91
C ARG A 162 -12.62 11.09 9.67
#